data_AF-A0A0B6ZU08-F1
#
_entry.id   AF-A0A0B6ZU08-F1
#
_cell.length_a   1.000
_cell.length_b   1.000
_cell.length_c   1.000
_cell.angle_alpha   90.00
_cell.angle_beta   90.00
_cell.angle_gamma   90.00
#
_symmetry.space_group_name_H-M   'P 1'
#
loop_
_entity.id
_entity.type
_entity.pdbx_description
1 polymer ?
#
loop_
_entity_poly.entity_id
_entity_poly.type
_entity_poly.pdbx_seq_one_letter_code
_entity_poly.pdbx_strand_id
1 'polypeptide(L)'
;MLRDTQVNAIWEGTTNILSLDVLRAVNKSSRSVLGHFRSDVLTRIHTAREFPNLQEASSKVEKALREVLQAAVKLPPDCVEMAAREFAYSLSRIYIGRKYLRFY
;
A
#
# COMPACT_ATOMS: atom_id res chain seq x y z
N MET A 1 10.14 25.02 8.62
CA MET A 1 10.01 23.67 8.04
C MET A 1 9.28 22.71 8.97
N LEU A 2 9.79 22.37 10.17
CA LEU A 2 9.12 21.37 11.04
C LEU A 2 7.71 21.78 11.52
N ARG A 3 7.53 23.07 11.82
CA ARG A 3 6.24 23.65 12.24
C ARG A 3 5.21 23.66 11.10
N ASP A 4 5.68 23.90 9.88
CA ASP A 4 4.83 23.98 8.69
C ASP A 4 4.32 22.59 8.28
N THR A 5 5.15 21.54 8.44
CA THR A 5 4.77 20.16 8.13
C THR A 5 3.73 19.56 9.09
N GLN A 6 3.55 20.11 10.29
CA GLN A 6 2.63 19.58 11.30
C GLN A 6 1.15 19.81 10.93
N VAL A 7 0.87 20.86 10.16
CA VAL A 7 -0.49 21.24 9.74
C VAL A 7 -1.06 20.22 8.73
N ASN A 8 -0.20 19.60 7.91
CA ASN A 8 -0.59 18.66 6.86
C ASN A 8 -1.29 17.40 7.38
N ALA A 9 -1.00 16.98 8.62
CA ALA A 9 -1.62 15.80 9.20
C ALA A 9 -3.01 16.08 9.82
N ILE A 10 -3.51 17.33 9.72
CA ILE A 10 -4.70 17.80 10.42
C ILE A 10 -5.71 18.43 9.44
N TRP A 11 -5.28 19.36 8.58
CA TRP A 11 -6.19 20.26 7.85
C TRP A 11 -6.87 19.66 6.61
N GLU A 12 -6.30 18.64 5.97
CA GLU A 12 -6.90 17.94 4.81
C GLU A 12 -7.48 16.57 5.21
N GLY A 13 -7.88 16.45 6.48
CA GLY A 13 -8.25 15.20 7.12
C GLY A 13 -7.11 14.66 7.96
N THR A 14 -7.43 14.15 9.16
CA THR A 14 -6.40 13.49 9.97
C THR A 14 -5.91 12.25 9.25
N THR A 15 -4.67 11.84 9.50
CA THR A 15 -4.14 10.57 8.95
C THR A 15 -5.11 9.40 9.20
N ASN A 16 -5.85 9.42 10.30
CA ASN A 16 -6.85 8.39 10.62
C ASN A 16 -8.07 8.46 9.67
N ILE A 17 -8.60 9.66 9.41
CA ILE A 17 -9.73 9.87 8.50
C ILE A 17 -9.36 9.51 7.07
N LEU A 18 -8.18 9.93 6.59
CA LEU A 18 -7.70 9.55 5.26
C LEU A 18 -7.44 8.05 5.13
N SER A 19 -7.02 7.40 6.22
CA SER A 19 -6.86 5.93 6.23
C SER A 19 -8.20 5.20 6.18
N LEU A 20 -9.24 5.74 6.81
CA LEU A 20 -10.61 5.23 6.68
C LEU A 20 -11.15 5.44 5.26
N ASP A 21 -10.80 6.54 4.59
CA ASP A 21 -11.20 6.78 3.20
C ASP A 21 -10.57 5.76 2.22
N VAL A 22 -9.34 5.30 2.48
CA VAL A 22 -8.73 4.19 1.72
C VAL A 22 -9.59 2.93 1.83
N LEU A 23 -10.06 2.60 3.03
CA LEU A 23 -10.91 1.43 3.24
C LEU A 23 -12.29 1.59 2.58
N ARG A 24 -12.88 2.79 2.68
CA ARG A 24 -14.13 3.12 1.99
C ARG A 24 -13.99 2.96 0.48
N ALA A 25 -12.89 3.42 -0.12
CA ALA A 25 -12.61 3.26 -1.54
C ALA A 25 -12.46 1.78 -1.95
N VAL A 26 -11.75 0.99 -1.13
CA VAL A 26 -11.62 -0.46 -1.34
C VAL A 26 -12.98 -1.15 -1.28
N ASN A 27 -13.82 -0.85 -0.28
CA ASN A 27 -15.14 -1.44 -0.13
C ASN A 27 -16.10 -1.00 -1.25
N LYS A 28 -16.11 0.28 -1.62
CA LYS A 28 -16.94 0.81 -2.72
C LYS A 28 -16.63 0.17 -4.07
N SER A 29 -15.38 -0.22 -4.28
CA SER A 29 -14.94 -0.90 -5.50
C SER A 29 -15.17 -2.43 -5.48
N SER A 30 -15.87 -2.96 -4.47
CA SER A 30 -15.98 -4.41 -4.24
C SER A 30 -14.61 -5.10 -4.23
N ARG A 31 -13.59 -4.43 -3.68
CA ARG A 31 -12.17 -4.87 -3.61
C ARG A 31 -11.46 -5.03 -4.95
N SER A 32 -12.11 -4.71 -6.08
CA SER A 32 -11.48 -4.78 -7.41
C SER A 32 -10.24 -3.89 -7.53
N VAL A 33 -10.20 -2.76 -6.82
CA VAL A 33 -9.03 -1.86 -6.80
C VAL A 33 -7.77 -2.55 -6.27
N LEU A 34 -7.90 -3.48 -5.32
CA LEU A 34 -6.77 -4.25 -4.78
C LEU A 34 -6.23 -5.26 -5.81
N GLY A 35 -7.10 -5.80 -6.67
CA GLY A 35 -6.69 -6.65 -7.78
C GLY A 35 -5.86 -5.89 -8.81
N HIS A 36 -6.32 -4.70 -9.20
CA HIS A 36 -5.56 -3.82 -10.11
C HIS A 36 -4.22 -3.38 -9.50
N PHE A 37 -4.23 -2.99 -8.23
CA PHE A 37 -3.02 -2.65 -7.49
C PHE A 37 -2.01 -3.81 -7.46
N ARG A 38 -2.50 -5.03 -7.19
CA ARG A 38 -1.68 -6.24 -7.21
C ARG A 38 -1.07 -6.48 -8.59
N SER A 39 -1.89 -6.40 -9.65
CA SER A 39 -1.45 -6.62 -11.02
C SER A 39 -0.33 -5.65 -11.39
N ASP A 40 -0.52 -4.36 -11.13
CA ASP A 40 0.45 -3.31 -11.42
C ASP A 40 1.78 -3.52 -10.68
N VAL A 41 1.74 -3.88 -9.39
CA VAL A 41 2.96 -4.18 -8.61
C VAL A 41 3.67 -5.41 -9.17
N LEU A 42 2.95 -6.48 -9.51
CA LEU A 42 3.53 -7.72 -10.04
C LEU A 42 4.16 -7.52 -11.42
N THR A 43 3.51 -6.77 -12.32
CA THR A 43 4.08 -6.40 -13.62
C THR A 43 5.43 -5.70 -13.43
N ARG A 44 5.53 -4.80 -12.45
CA ARG A 44 6.78 -4.09 -12.15
C ARG A 44 7.87 -4.99 -11.59
N ILE A 45 7.50 -5.88 -10.66
CA ILE A 45 8.40 -6.87 -10.06
C ILE A 45 8.95 -7.82 -11.12
N HIS A 46 8.13 -8.21 -12.10
CA HIS A 46 8.55 -9.11 -13.15
C HIS A 46 9.68 -8.51 -14.00
N THR A 47 9.54 -7.26 -14.44
CA THR A 47 10.61 -6.54 -15.16
C THR A 47 11.85 -6.36 -14.29
N ALA A 48 11.70 -5.98 -13.03
CA ALA A 48 12.85 -5.74 -12.15
C ALA A 48 13.66 -7.01 -11.84
N ARG A 49 13.04 -8.20 -11.90
CA ARG A 49 13.73 -9.48 -11.67
C ARG A 49 14.76 -9.85 -12.73
N GLU A 50 14.68 -9.25 -13.91
CA GLU A 50 15.67 -9.41 -14.97
C GLU A 50 17.05 -8.89 -14.54
N PHE A 51 17.09 -7.98 -13.57
CA PHE A 51 18.31 -7.41 -13.01
C PHE A 51 18.73 -8.13 -11.72
N PRO A 52 19.91 -8.78 -11.67
CA PRO A 52 20.35 -9.55 -10.49
C PRO A 52 20.40 -8.73 -9.19
N ASN A 53 20.79 -7.45 -9.28
CA ASN A 53 20.87 -6.52 -8.14
C ASN A 53 19.49 -6.14 -7.54
N LEU A 54 18.39 -6.38 -8.26
CA LEU A 54 17.03 -6.05 -7.81
C LEU A 54 16.22 -7.27 -7.37
N GLN A 55 16.76 -8.48 -7.50
CA GLN A 55 16.00 -9.71 -7.20
C GLN A 55 15.58 -9.77 -5.72
N GLU A 56 16.48 -9.44 -4.80
CA GLU A 56 16.18 -9.44 -3.37
C GLU A 56 15.12 -8.39 -3.01
N ALA A 57 15.27 -7.16 -3.53
CA ALA A 57 14.31 -6.09 -3.33
C ALA A 57 12.92 -6.45 -3.89
N SER A 58 12.89 -7.02 -5.09
CA SER A 58 11.68 -7.51 -5.75
C SER A 58 10.98 -8.61 -4.94
N SER A 59 11.73 -9.54 -4.37
CA SER A 59 11.22 -10.59 -3.48
C SER A 59 10.58 -10.02 -2.21
N LYS A 60 11.24 -9.03 -1.57
CA LYS A 60 10.71 -8.35 -0.38
C LYS A 60 9.39 -7.63 -0.67
N VAL A 61 9.30 -6.92 -1.80
CA VAL A 61 8.06 -6.22 -2.20
C VAL A 61 6.95 -7.22 -2.51
N GLU A 62 7.26 -8.33 -3.20
CA GLU A 62 6.26 -9.36 -3.50
C GLU A 62 5.72 -10.02 -2.22
N LYS A 63 6.61 -10.33 -1.27
CA LYS A 63 6.23 -10.91 0.03
C LYS A 63 5.32 -9.95 0.79
N ALA A 64 5.70 -8.68 0.91
CA ALA A 64 4.90 -7.67 1.59
C ALA A 64 3.52 -7.49 0.95
N LEU A 65 3.45 -7.47 -0.40
CA LEU A 65 2.18 -7.42 -1.13
C LEU A 65 1.27 -8.59 -0.77
N ARG A 66 1.82 -9.81 -0.72
CA ARG A 66 1.07 -11.01 -0.40
C ARG A 66 0.51 -10.97 1.02
N GLU A 67 1.35 -10.61 2.00
CA GLU A 67 0.96 -10.53 3.41
C GLU A 67 -0.14 -9.49 3.64
N VAL A 68 -0.01 -8.31 3.06
CA VAL A 68 -0.98 -7.21 3.20
C VAL A 68 -2.33 -7.57 2.56
N LEU A 69 -2.33 -8.18 1.38
CA LEU A 69 -3.57 -8.60 0.72
C LEU A 69 -4.25 -9.75 1.45
N GLN A 70 -3.48 -10.70 1.99
CA GLN A 70 -4.04 -11.78 2.81
C GLN A 70 -4.64 -11.24 4.11
N ALA A 71 -3.99 -10.28 4.77
CA ALA A 71 -4.54 -9.60 5.94
C ALA A 71 -5.86 -8.89 5.58
N ALA A 72 -5.90 -8.16 4.46
CA ALA A 72 -7.10 -7.45 4.01
C ALA A 72 -8.32 -8.37 3.74
N VAL A 73 -8.09 -9.63 3.35
CA VAL A 73 -9.16 -10.63 3.17
C VAL A 73 -9.64 -11.18 4.52
N LYS A 74 -8.74 -11.33 5.49
CA LYS A 74 -9.03 -11.96 6.79
C LYS A 74 -9.61 -11.00 7.84
N LEU A 75 -9.43 -9.69 7.69
CA LEU A 75 -9.89 -8.76 8.73
C LEU A 75 -11.43 -8.64 8.75
N PRO A 76 -12.08 -8.89 9.89
CA PRO A 76 -13.50 -8.58 10.09
C PRO A 76 -13.72 -7.06 10.10
N PRO A 77 -14.90 -6.58 9.67
CA PRO A 77 -15.18 -5.15 9.45
C PRO A 77 -14.85 -4.25 10.66
N ASP A 78 -15.06 -4.73 11.88
CA ASP A 78 -14.79 -3.96 13.11
C ASP A 78 -13.28 -3.80 13.40
N CYS A 79 -12.45 -4.76 12.97
CA CYS A 79 -10.99 -4.66 13.10
C CYS A 79 -10.37 -3.82 11.98
N VAL A 80 -11.08 -3.64 10.86
CA VAL A 80 -10.59 -2.93 9.69
C VAL A 80 -10.41 -1.44 10.00
N GLU A 81 -11.28 -0.83 10.81
CA GLU A 81 -11.14 0.59 11.19
C GLU A 81 -9.93 0.82 12.12
N MET A 82 -9.67 -0.09 13.06
CA MET A 82 -8.49 -0.01 13.94
C MET A 82 -7.18 -0.22 13.18
N ALA A 83 -7.18 -1.08 12.15
CA ALA A 83 -6.02 -1.34 11.30
C ALA A 83 -5.94 -0.41 10.08
N ALA A 84 -6.88 0.53 9.90
CA ALA A 84 -6.99 1.38 8.72
C ALA A 84 -5.67 2.08 8.39
N ARG A 85 -5.06 2.67 9.42
CA ARG A 85 -3.80 3.40 9.33
C ARG A 85 -2.66 2.49 8.90
N GLU A 86 -2.52 1.34 9.56
CA GLU A 86 -1.46 0.38 9.26
C GLU A 86 -1.61 -0.21 7.86
N PHE A 87 -2.84 -0.48 7.44
CA PHE A 87 -3.18 -0.94 6.10
C PHE A 87 -2.82 0.11 5.04
N ALA A 88 -3.23 1.37 5.23
CA ALA A 88 -2.91 2.47 4.32
C ALA A 88 -1.38 2.70 4.20
N TYR A 89 -0.66 2.65 5.31
CA TYR A 89 0.81 2.76 5.29
C TYR A 89 1.47 1.57 4.59
N SER A 90 0.95 0.36 4.77
CA SER A 90 1.51 -0.83 4.12
C SER A 90 1.33 -0.77 2.60
N LEU A 91 0.15 -0.36 2.13
CA LEU A 91 -0.07 -0.09 0.69
C LEU A 91 0.88 0.99 0.17
N SER A 92 1.06 2.07 0.93
CA SER A 92 1.96 3.18 0.56
C SER A 92 3.42 2.71 0.43
N ARG A 93 3.92 1.91 1.38
CA ARG A 93 5.29 1.36 1.34
C ARG A 93 5.50 0.43 0.16
N ILE A 94 4.52 -0.42 -0.17
CA ILE A 94 4.58 -1.28 -1.35
C ILE A 94 4.60 -0.44 -2.62
N TYR A 95 3.73 0.58 -2.73
CA TYR A 95 3.66 1.45 -3.90
C TYR A 95 4.97 2.22 -4.14
N ILE A 96 5.57 2.71 -3.05
CA ILE A 96 6.87 3.39 -3.04
C ILE A 96 7.98 2.41 -3.45
N GLY A 97 8.04 1.21 -2.86
CA GLY A 97 9.01 0.17 -3.22
C GLY A 97 8.94 -0.21 -4.69
N ARG A 98 7.73 -0.44 -5.20
CA ARG A 98 7.46 -0.64 -6.64
C ARG A 98 7.97 0.52 -7.50
N LYS A 99 7.83 1.77 -7.05
CA LYS A 99 8.33 2.94 -7.78
C LYS A 99 9.87 2.95 -7.87
N TYR A 100 10.57 2.52 -6.83
CA TYR A 100 12.04 2.45 -6.87
C TYR A 100 12.57 1.34 -7.78
N LEU A 101 11.81 0.26 -7.98
CA LEU A 101 12.15 -0.79 -8.96
C LEU A 101 12.06 -0.33 -10.43
N ARG A 102 11.61 0.90 -10.71
CA ARG A 102 11.53 1.48 -12.08
C ARG A 102 12.80 2.20 -12.52
N PHE A 103 13.68 2.59 -11.60
CA PHE A 103 14.82 3.46 -11.90
C PHE A 103 16.09 2.71 -12.33
N TYR A 104 15.96 1.43 -12.62
CA TYR A 104 16.96 0.54 -13.20
C TYR A 104 16.28 -0.21 -14.36
#